data_AF-A0A6A6YZ53-F1
#
_entry.id   AF-A0A6A6YZ53-F1
#
_cell.length_a   1.000
_cell.length_b   1.000
_cell.length_c   1.000
_cell.angle_alpha   90.00
_cell.angle_beta   90.00
_cell.angle_gamma   90.00
#
_symmetry.space_group_name_H-M   'P 1'
#
loop_
_entity.id
_entity.type
_entity.pdbx_description
1 polymer ?
#
loop_
_entity_poly.entity_id
_entity_poly.type
_entity_poly.pdbx_seq_one_letter_code
_entity_poly.pdbx_strand_id
1 'polypeptide(L)'
;MAASGFSAGQYVLVPLPDAPQLSWPGIVCTEDMVEMIPEDDRQQRKNGYELPVLLRRADTLGVVYATAETLKGLDPEDREVIAGMDEDRRVAYSEIFDDVRNVYYPDLAYWREILETSLIQQQWNGYASDDSVQLVEEVVAPRRRKQNPSVPQSRSVQAKKRKVNTPSPSPEKKDNSFYTWNLTSELGTAVSQRKHSDKVQSTPDEDLIQSLEDHSQTLELEPEPVDREWATFYIGKDEKEKFLVPYADVLKFDCFKEAIEDKDEGICVRRPAFRKIDPKSFDAVSEFISNGDFNPLFKQKPPEDRQETPEDQFVDDMPTQVDKIEAMTRCIRAWKVSSEIPFEEMMEMTLRKIKAFKESPEFTLCLSKLVFAEPISDLDADMQPEADKQLREYLISEIHDNIWPDISQASNVLDAFQQRPDLMSAVLERIREAKEPRREPYEEI
;
A
#
# COMPACT_ATOMS: atom_id res chain seq x y z
N MET A 1 -30.46 38.70 1.91
CA MET A 1 -29.56 37.52 1.89
C MET A 1 -28.20 38.04 1.46
N ALA A 2 -27.30 38.26 2.42
CA ALA A 2 -25.92 38.61 2.09
C ALA A 2 -25.27 37.35 1.49
N ALA A 3 -24.66 37.48 0.32
CA ALA A 3 -23.91 36.38 -0.28
C ALA A 3 -22.80 35.98 0.71
N SER A 4 -22.76 34.71 1.11
CA SER A 4 -21.61 34.16 1.81
C SER A 4 -20.38 34.40 0.93
N GLY A 5 -19.38 35.10 1.48
CA GLY A 5 -18.19 35.51 0.72
C GLY A 5 -17.29 34.35 0.29
N PHE A 6 -17.59 33.13 0.75
CA PHE A 6 -16.83 31.93 0.47
C PHE A 6 -17.64 30.92 -0.34
N SER A 7 -17.04 30.40 -1.40
CA SER A 7 -17.60 29.34 -2.25
C SER A 7 -17.01 27.99 -1.88
N ALA A 8 -17.74 26.91 -2.17
CA ALA A 8 -17.21 25.56 -2.04
C ALA A 8 -15.90 25.41 -2.85
N GLY A 9 -14.93 24.70 -2.29
CA GLY A 9 -13.59 24.53 -2.85
C GLY A 9 -12.57 25.60 -2.44
N GLN A 10 -12.99 26.62 -1.69
CA GLN A 10 -12.06 27.61 -1.16
C GLN A 10 -11.44 27.12 0.15
N TYR A 11 -10.12 27.31 0.24
CA TYR A 11 -9.36 27.07 1.46
C TYR A 11 -9.57 28.21 2.44
N VAL A 12 -9.81 27.83 3.69
CA VAL A 12 -10.11 28.75 4.78
C VAL A 12 -9.43 28.33 6.07
N LEU A 13 -9.20 29.31 6.93
CA LEU A 13 -8.90 29.09 8.34
C LEU A 13 -10.20 29.21 9.13
N VAL A 14 -10.57 28.14 9.82
CA VAL A 14 -11.76 28.09 10.68
C VAL A 14 -11.36 28.09 12.17
N PRO A 15 -11.94 28.95 13.01
CA PRO A 15 -11.73 28.87 14.45
C PRO A 15 -12.39 27.61 15.01
N LEU A 16 -11.65 26.84 15.82
CA LEU A 16 -12.19 25.64 16.45
C LEU A 16 -13.10 26.00 17.63
N PRO A 17 -14.25 25.32 17.83
CA PRO A 17 -15.18 25.67 18.92
C PRO A 17 -14.57 25.54 20.32
N ASP A 18 -13.71 24.53 20.50
CA ASP A 18 -13.07 24.24 21.81
C ASP A 18 -11.82 25.10 22.04
N ALA A 19 -11.31 25.74 21.00
CA ALA A 19 -10.17 26.64 21.07
C ALA A 19 -10.31 27.78 20.04
N PRO A 20 -11.20 28.78 20.28
CA PRO A 20 -11.51 29.83 19.30
C PRO A 20 -10.30 30.70 18.92
N GLN A 21 -9.30 30.77 19.79
CA GLN A 21 -8.02 31.43 19.54
C GLN A 21 -7.12 30.68 18.54
N LEU A 22 -7.45 29.43 18.23
CA LEU A 22 -6.75 28.59 17.27
C LEU A 22 -7.61 28.48 16.02
N SER A 23 -7.06 28.90 14.89
CA SER A 23 -7.66 28.64 13.58
C SER A 23 -7.00 27.43 12.93
N TRP A 24 -7.80 26.58 12.31
CA TRP A 24 -7.38 25.34 11.66
C TRP A 24 -7.59 25.44 10.14
N PRO A 25 -6.66 24.93 9.32
CA PRO A 25 -6.84 24.88 7.87
C PRO A 25 -7.95 23.90 7.48
N GLY A 26 -8.76 24.29 6.51
CA GLY A 26 -9.82 23.47 5.94
C GLY A 26 -10.27 23.96 4.57
N ILE A 27 -11.19 23.21 3.96
CA ILE A 27 -11.80 23.56 2.67
C ILE A 27 -13.32 23.67 2.85
N VAL A 28 -13.92 24.72 2.29
CA VAL A 28 -15.38 24.85 2.26
C VAL A 28 -15.92 23.73 1.37
N CYS A 29 -16.74 22.84 1.93
CA CYS A 29 -17.29 21.69 1.21
C CYS A 29 -18.77 21.90 0.87
N THR A 30 -19.36 20.93 0.19
CA THR A 30 -20.79 20.90 -0.13
C THR A 30 -21.54 20.01 0.88
N GLU A 31 -22.85 20.25 1.08
CA GLU A 31 -23.64 19.49 2.07
C GLU A 31 -23.68 17.98 1.76
N ASP A 32 -23.63 17.58 0.49
CA ASP A 32 -23.53 16.16 0.10
C ASP A 32 -22.20 15.53 0.54
N MET A 33 -21.10 16.28 0.63
CA MET A 33 -19.85 15.78 1.21
C MET A 33 -19.93 15.65 2.72
N VAL A 34 -20.73 16.49 3.39
CA VAL A 34 -20.98 16.34 4.83
C VAL A 34 -21.71 15.04 5.13
N GLU A 35 -22.66 14.65 4.26
CA GLU A 35 -23.39 13.39 4.37
C GLU A 35 -22.49 12.14 4.24
N MET A 36 -21.26 12.29 3.75
CA MET A 36 -20.26 11.23 3.64
C MET A 36 -19.37 11.09 4.88
N ILE A 37 -19.51 11.94 5.90
CA ILE A 37 -18.65 11.88 7.10
C ILE A 37 -19.43 11.20 8.22
N PRO A 38 -18.84 10.34 9.08
CA PRO A 38 -19.61 9.73 10.18
C PRO A 38 -20.34 10.76 11.04
N GLU A 39 -21.54 10.45 11.53
CA GLU A 39 -22.33 11.40 12.34
C GLU A 39 -21.57 11.89 13.58
N ASP A 40 -20.75 11.03 14.19
CA ASP A 40 -19.91 11.37 15.35
C ASP A 40 -18.82 12.42 15.03
N ASP A 41 -18.40 12.49 13.76
CA ASP A 41 -17.39 13.43 13.26
C ASP A 41 -18.00 14.70 12.63
N ARG A 42 -19.34 14.78 12.59
CA ARG A 42 -20.08 15.98 12.18
C ARG A 42 -20.39 16.83 13.40
N GLN A 43 -19.91 18.07 13.42
CA GLN A 43 -20.44 19.02 14.38
C GLN A 43 -21.90 19.38 14.05
N GLN A 44 -22.76 19.36 15.06
CA GLN A 44 -24.14 19.78 14.90
C GLN A 44 -24.21 21.22 14.39
N ARG A 45 -24.97 21.41 13.31
CA ARG A 45 -25.26 22.73 12.76
C ARG A 45 -25.97 23.59 13.81
N LYS A 46 -25.31 24.67 14.23
CA LYS A 46 -25.91 25.68 15.12
C LYS A 46 -26.62 26.74 14.31
N ASN A 47 -27.68 27.33 14.86
CA ASN A 47 -28.41 28.43 14.22
C ASN A 47 -27.45 29.57 13.85
N GLY A 48 -27.47 29.98 12.57
CA GLY A 48 -26.62 31.04 12.03
C GLY A 48 -25.28 30.57 11.45
N TYR A 49 -24.91 29.29 11.60
CA TYR A 49 -23.75 28.69 10.96
C TYR A 49 -24.20 28.00 9.65
N GLU A 50 -23.63 28.45 8.53
CA GLU A 50 -24.17 28.13 7.20
C GLU A 50 -23.17 27.39 6.31
N LEU A 51 -21.88 27.55 6.54
CA LEU A 51 -20.84 27.01 5.67
C LEU A 51 -20.21 25.76 6.29
N PRO A 52 -20.37 24.58 5.68
CA PRO A 52 -19.62 23.40 6.12
C PRO A 52 -18.18 23.50 5.65
N VAL A 53 -17.25 23.25 6.56
CA VAL A 53 -15.81 23.25 6.32
C VAL A 53 -15.27 21.88 6.70
N LEU A 54 -14.68 21.21 5.71
CA LEU A 54 -13.98 19.95 5.91
C LEU A 54 -12.60 20.23 6.51
N LEU A 55 -12.29 19.52 7.60
CA LEU A 55 -11.02 19.60 8.30
C LEU A 55 -10.31 18.26 8.26
N ARG A 56 -9.01 18.32 7.98
CA ARG A 56 -8.10 17.20 8.21
C ARG A 56 -7.41 17.40 9.56
N ARG A 57 -7.62 16.44 10.45
CA ARG A 57 -6.82 16.22 11.66
C ARG A 57 -5.91 15.02 11.40
N ALA A 58 -4.83 14.89 12.16
CA ALA A 58 -3.74 13.94 11.91
C ALA A 58 -4.17 12.50 11.54
N ASP A 59 -5.33 12.06 12.01
CA ASP A 59 -5.87 10.72 11.80
C ASP A 59 -7.34 10.68 11.35
N THR A 60 -8.02 11.84 11.25
CA THR A 60 -9.47 11.90 11.07
C THR A 60 -9.91 13.07 10.19
N LEU A 61 -10.99 12.86 9.43
CA LEU A 61 -11.69 13.90 8.69
C LEU A 61 -12.96 14.29 9.45
N GLY A 62 -13.15 15.58 9.68
CA GLY A 62 -14.34 16.08 10.39
C GLY A 62 -14.95 17.29 9.70
N VAL A 63 -16.22 17.58 10.01
CA VAL A 63 -16.90 18.79 9.52
C VAL A 63 -17.20 19.75 10.65
N VAL A 64 -16.88 21.01 10.41
CA VAL A 64 -17.30 22.13 11.25
C VAL A 64 -18.17 23.07 10.44
N TYR A 65 -19.28 23.52 11.01
CA TYR A 65 -20.07 24.60 10.44
C TYR A 65 -19.55 25.95 10.94
N ALA A 66 -19.29 26.87 10.02
CA ALA A 66 -18.77 28.21 10.28
C ALA A 66 -19.70 29.29 9.70
N THR A 67 -19.59 30.53 10.20
CA THR A 67 -20.18 31.70 9.51
C THR A 67 -19.12 32.35 8.63
N ALA A 68 -19.53 32.98 7.53
CA ALA A 68 -18.59 33.69 6.65
C ALA A 68 -17.78 34.77 7.39
N GLU A 69 -18.34 35.37 8.46
CA GLU A 69 -17.65 36.38 9.27
C GLU A 69 -16.52 35.79 10.13
N THR A 70 -16.62 34.50 10.47
CA THR A 70 -15.62 33.80 11.29
C THR A 70 -14.50 33.17 10.47
N LEU A 71 -14.70 33.01 9.16
CA LEU A 71 -13.73 32.41 8.26
C LEU A 71 -12.73 33.45 7.77
N LYS A 72 -11.47 33.03 7.64
CA LYS A 72 -10.45 33.79 6.92
C LYS A 72 -10.05 32.99 5.69
N GLY A 73 -9.94 33.66 4.54
CA GLY A 73 -9.37 33.03 3.35
C GLY A 73 -7.95 32.56 3.64
N LEU A 74 -7.65 31.35 3.23
CA LEU A 74 -6.32 30.78 3.34
C LEU A 74 -5.73 30.73 1.93
N ASP A 75 -4.77 31.62 1.67
CA ASP A 75 -3.93 31.49 0.48
C ASP A 75 -2.86 30.43 0.79
N PRO A 76 -2.77 29.34 0.00
CA PRO A 76 -1.76 28.31 0.19
C PRO A 76 -0.31 28.84 0.16
N GLU A 77 -0.08 30.01 -0.46
CA GLU A 77 1.24 30.65 -0.55
C GLU A 77 1.55 31.61 0.61
N ASP A 78 0.65 31.77 1.58
CA ASP A 78 0.82 32.68 2.72
C ASP A 78 1.82 32.15 3.76
N ARG A 79 3.10 32.37 3.49
CA ARG A 79 4.22 31.93 4.35
C ARG A 79 4.20 32.54 5.75
N GLU A 80 3.59 33.71 5.93
CA GLU A 80 3.53 34.38 7.24
C GLU A 80 2.56 33.65 8.19
N VAL A 81 1.45 33.17 7.63
CA VAL A 81 0.48 32.33 8.35
C VAL A 81 1.11 31.02 8.80
N ILE A 82 1.87 30.35 7.93
CA ILE A 82 2.55 29.07 8.23
C ILE A 82 3.65 29.25 9.29
N ALA A 83 4.40 30.35 9.23
CA ALA A 83 5.48 30.64 10.18
C ALA A 83 4.97 30.83 11.61
N GLY A 84 3.74 31.33 11.78
CA GLY A 84 3.09 31.54 13.08
C GLY A 84 2.37 30.32 13.66
N MET A 85 2.29 29.20 12.95
CA MET A 85 1.65 27.97 13.43
C MET A 85 2.56 27.18 14.39
N ASP A 86 1.94 26.48 15.34
CA ASP A 86 2.65 25.43 16.09
C ASP A 86 2.90 24.20 15.20
N GLU A 87 3.71 23.26 15.69
CA GLU A 87 4.17 22.11 14.90
C GLU A 87 2.99 21.24 14.42
N ASP A 88 2.02 20.95 15.28
CA ASP A 88 0.85 20.14 14.92
C ASP A 88 0.02 20.79 13.81
N ARG A 89 -0.18 22.12 13.88
CA ARG A 89 -0.86 22.89 12.84
C ARG A 89 -0.05 22.97 11.56
N ARG A 90 1.28 23.07 11.67
CA ARG A 90 2.18 23.05 10.52
C ARG A 90 2.15 21.70 9.82
N VAL A 91 2.08 20.59 10.57
CA VAL A 91 1.93 19.23 10.03
C VAL A 91 0.57 19.07 9.34
N ALA A 92 -0.53 19.49 9.96
CA ALA A 92 -1.85 19.45 9.32
C ALA A 92 -1.90 20.34 8.06
N TYR A 93 -1.25 21.51 8.09
CA TYR A 93 -1.09 22.36 6.93
C TYR A 93 -0.26 21.68 5.85
N SER A 94 0.89 21.07 6.18
CA SER A 94 1.69 20.32 5.22
C SER A 94 0.97 19.08 4.71
N GLU A 95 0.14 18.40 5.46
CA GLU A 95 -0.63 17.27 4.91
C GLU A 95 -1.71 17.72 3.92
N ILE A 96 -2.27 18.91 4.13
CA ILE A 96 -3.22 19.53 3.20
C ILE A 96 -2.48 20.10 1.97
N PHE A 97 -1.26 20.64 2.15
CA PHE A 97 -0.56 21.47 1.16
C PHE A 97 0.80 20.93 0.65
N ASP A 98 1.39 19.89 1.21
CA ASP A 98 2.63 19.28 0.70
C ASP A 98 2.34 18.23 -0.39
N ASP A 99 1.14 17.64 -0.42
CA ASP A 99 0.63 16.94 -1.61
C ASP A 99 0.46 17.90 -2.82
N VAL A 100 0.50 19.21 -2.57
CA VAL A 100 0.21 20.29 -3.54
C VAL A 100 1.47 20.81 -4.23
N ARG A 101 2.66 20.58 -3.65
CA ARG A 101 3.92 20.95 -4.32
C ARG A 101 4.17 20.17 -5.61
N ASN A 102 3.43 19.08 -5.83
CA ASN A 102 3.59 18.16 -6.95
C ASN A 102 2.43 18.17 -7.96
N VAL A 103 1.93 19.35 -8.36
CA VAL A 103 1.32 19.66 -9.68
C VAL A 103 -0.18 20.05 -9.69
N TYR A 104 -1.00 19.83 -8.65
CA TYR A 104 -2.39 20.35 -8.62
C TYR A 104 -2.84 20.77 -7.21
N TYR A 105 -3.47 21.95 -7.09
CA TYR A 105 -4.20 22.32 -5.88
C TYR A 105 -5.37 21.35 -5.70
N PRO A 106 -5.47 20.65 -4.55
CA PRO A 106 -6.54 19.71 -4.31
C PRO A 106 -7.84 20.50 -4.31
N ASP A 107 -8.71 20.21 -5.26
CA ASP A 107 -10.00 20.86 -5.37
C ASP A 107 -11.05 20.03 -4.62
N LEU A 108 -12.31 20.43 -4.73
CA LEU A 108 -13.42 19.67 -4.18
C LEU A 108 -13.48 18.21 -4.68
N ALA A 109 -13.05 17.95 -5.92
CA ALA A 109 -13.13 16.61 -6.50
C ALA A 109 -12.11 15.68 -5.83
N TYR A 110 -10.89 16.16 -5.59
CA TYR A 110 -9.89 15.43 -4.81
C TYR A 110 -10.42 15.10 -3.41
N TRP A 111 -10.96 16.08 -2.68
CA TRP A 111 -11.46 15.84 -1.32
C TRP A 111 -12.65 14.89 -1.29
N ARG A 112 -13.48 14.89 -2.34
CA ARG A 112 -14.56 13.91 -2.50
C ARG A 112 -14.01 12.50 -2.69
N GLU A 113 -13.01 12.32 -3.55
CA GLU A 113 -12.35 11.03 -3.75
C GLU A 113 -11.72 10.50 -2.45
N ILE A 114 -11.09 11.38 -1.67
CA ILE A 114 -10.55 11.03 -0.35
C ILE A 114 -11.66 10.59 0.61
N LEU A 115 -12.80 11.28 0.64
CA LEU A 115 -13.93 10.87 1.47
C LEU A 115 -14.54 9.55 1.01
N GLU A 116 -14.70 9.33 -0.29
CA GLU A 116 -15.16 8.05 -0.85
C GLU A 116 -14.22 6.91 -0.44
N THR A 117 -12.91 7.13 -0.54
CA THR A 117 -11.89 6.14 -0.19
C THR A 117 -11.80 5.91 1.33
N SER A 118 -11.94 6.96 2.14
CA SER A 118 -11.89 6.88 3.61
C SER A 118 -13.15 6.24 4.19
N LEU A 119 -14.32 6.49 3.59
CA LEU A 119 -15.57 5.82 3.97
C LEU A 119 -15.49 4.32 3.70
N ILE A 120 -14.86 3.93 2.59
CA ILE A 120 -14.53 2.54 2.29
C ILE A 120 -13.63 1.97 3.40
N GLN A 121 -12.57 2.68 3.82
CA GLN A 121 -11.68 2.23 4.90
C GLN A 121 -12.33 2.17 6.30
N GLN A 122 -13.21 3.11 6.65
CA GLN A 122 -13.91 3.10 7.95
C GLN A 122 -14.98 2.01 8.01
N GLN A 123 -15.70 1.75 6.91
CA GLN A 123 -16.57 0.58 6.82
C GLN A 123 -15.77 -0.71 7.05
N TRP A 124 -14.55 -0.80 6.50
CA TRP A 124 -13.68 -1.97 6.72
C TRP A 124 -13.28 -2.15 8.19
N ASN A 125 -12.96 -1.07 8.90
CA ASN A 125 -12.58 -1.15 10.31
C ASN A 125 -13.76 -1.43 11.26
N GLY A 126 -14.98 -0.97 10.91
CA GLY A 126 -16.20 -1.26 11.67
C GLY A 126 -16.57 -2.75 11.68
N TYR A 127 -16.39 -3.45 10.56
CA TYR A 127 -16.65 -4.90 10.47
C TYR A 127 -15.59 -5.77 11.18
N ALA A 128 -14.38 -5.24 11.39
CA ALA A 128 -13.34 -5.94 12.14
C ALA A 128 -13.53 -5.84 13.68
N SER A 129 -14.33 -4.89 14.17
CA SER A 129 -14.30 -4.48 15.58
C SER A 129 -15.43 -5.01 16.47
N ASP A 130 -16.64 -5.31 15.98
CA ASP A 130 -17.77 -5.56 16.91
C ASP A 130 -18.65 -6.81 16.67
N ASP A 131 -18.57 -7.51 15.53
CA ASP A 131 -19.44 -8.69 15.28
C ASP A 131 -18.73 -10.06 15.38
N SER A 132 -17.42 -10.10 15.60
CA SER A 132 -16.65 -11.35 15.71
C SER A 132 -16.53 -11.92 17.14
N VAL A 133 -17.00 -11.20 18.17
CA VAL A 133 -16.89 -11.63 19.57
C VAL A 133 -18.20 -12.25 20.12
N GLN A 134 -19.37 -11.96 19.55
CA GLN A 134 -20.64 -12.55 20.06
C GLN A 134 -21.04 -13.88 19.41
N LEU A 135 -20.53 -14.22 18.23
CA LEU A 135 -20.91 -15.46 17.53
C LEU A 135 -20.11 -16.71 17.96
N VAL A 136 -19.06 -16.56 18.77
CA VAL A 136 -18.20 -17.67 19.20
C VAL A 136 -18.63 -18.26 20.57
N GLU A 137 -19.34 -17.51 21.41
CA GLU A 137 -19.84 -18.05 22.69
C GLU A 137 -21.12 -18.91 22.56
N GLU A 138 -21.88 -18.81 21.45
CA GLU A 138 -23.14 -19.55 21.30
C GLU A 138 -22.96 -20.95 20.65
N VAL A 139 -21.80 -21.25 20.07
CA VAL A 139 -21.55 -22.51 19.35
C VAL A 139 -20.82 -23.58 20.19
N VAL A 140 -20.30 -23.24 21.37
CA VAL A 140 -19.58 -24.19 22.25
C VAL A 140 -20.26 -24.32 23.62
N ALA A 141 -21.49 -24.88 23.63
CA ALA A 141 -22.06 -25.48 24.84
C ALA A 141 -22.49 -26.94 24.55
N PRO A 142 -21.92 -27.94 25.24
CA PRO A 142 -22.23 -29.34 24.95
C PRO A 142 -23.60 -29.74 25.51
N ARG A 143 -24.37 -30.42 24.65
CA ARG A 143 -25.59 -31.19 24.93
C ARG A 143 -25.60 -31.81 26.33
N ARG A 144 -26.58 -31.42 27.17
CA ARG A 144 -27.18 -32.29 28.19
C ARG A 144 -28.71 -32.36 28.04
N ARG A 145 -29.21 -33.59 27.99
CA ARG A 145 -30.61 -33.99 27.79
C ARG A 145 -31.39 -33.96 29.12
N LYS A 146 -32.63 -33.46 29.02
CA LYS A 146 -33.88 -33.80 29.74
C LYS A 146 -33.97 -33.58 31.26
N GLN A 147 -34.84 -32.67 31.70
CA GLN A 147 -36.22 -32.95 32.19
C GLN A 147 -36.93 -31.64 32.62
N ASN A 148 -38.21 -31.51 32.25
CA ASN A 148 -39.21 -30.51 32.69
C ASN A 148 -39.74 -30.84 34.12
N PRO A 149 -40.68 -30.06 34.73
CA PRO A 149 -40.89 -28.60 34.76
C PRO A 149 -41.19 -28.06 36.20
N SER A 150 -41.41 -26.74 36.32
CA SER A 150 -42.35 -26.02 37.23
C SER A 150 -41.81 -24.94 38.21
N VAL A 151 -42.14 -23.66 37.92
CA VAL A 151 -42.82 -22.59 38.75
C VAL A 151 -42.22 -22.20 40.13
N PRO A 152 -42.36 -20.96 40.67
CA PRO A 152 -42.21 -19.59 40.13
C PRO A 152 -41.34 -18.65 41.04
N GLN A 153 -41.13 -17.42 40.56
CA GLN A 153 -40.96 -16.13 41.29
C GLN A 153 -40.59 -16.13 42.79
N SER A 154 -39.53 -15.39 43.16
CA SER A 154 -39.61 -14.37 44.21
C SER A 154 -38.34 -13.53 44.43
N ARG A 155 -38.61 -12.24 44.63
CA ARG A 155 -37.95 -11.26 45.51
C ARG A 155 -36.66 -10.56 45.05
N SER A 156 -36.92 -9.34 44.60
CA SER A 156 -36.18 -8.13 44.98
C SER A 156 -35.96 -8.02 46.49
N VAL A 157 -34.74 -7.65 46.90
CA VAL A 157 -34.48 -6.84 48.10
C VAL A 157 -33.26 -5.95 47.84
N GLN A 158 -33.45 -4.66 48.14
CA GLN A 158 -32.50 -3.56 48.12
C GLN A 158 -31.36 -3.75 49.15
N ALA A 159 -30.16 -3.24 48.83
CA ALA A 159 -29.26 -2.63 49.81
C ALA A 159 -28.28 -1.68 49.08
N LYS A 160 -28.53 -0.36 49.08
CA LYS A 160 -27.99 0.66 50.01
C LYS A 160 -26.46 0.85 49.95
N LYS A 161 -26.09 1.96 49.28
CA LYS A 161 -25.11 3.00 49.66
C LYS A 161 -23.80 2.56 50.35
N ARG A 162 -22.68 2.90 49.71
CA ARG A 162 -21.57 3.57 50.41
C ARG A 162 -20.82 4.55 49.49
N LYS A 163 -20.94 5.84 49.84
CA LYS A 163 -20.03 6.92 49.44
C LYS A 163 -18.71 6.73 50.17
N VAL A 164 -17.59 6.83 49.48
CA VAL A 164 -16.30 7.21 50.07
C VAL A 164 -15.67 8.25 49.14
N ASN A 165 -15.62 9.48 49.64
CA ASN A 165 -14.80 10.57 49.13
C ASN A 165 -13.35 10.38 49.60
N THR A 166 -12.42 11.00 48.87
CA THR A 166 -11.11 11.60 49.25
C THR A 166 -9.94 11.11 48.36
N PRO A 167 -8.85 11.89 48.20
CA PRO A 167 -8.81 13.09 47.37
C PRO A 167 -7.61 13.10 46.40
N SER A 168 -7.63 14.05 45.48
CA SER A 168 -6.52 14.42 44.59
C SER A 168 -5.34 15.04 45.37
N PRO A 169 -4.10 14.85 44.88
CA PRO A 169 -3.12 15.92 44.92
C PRO A 169 -2.49 16.19 43.55
N SER A 170 -2.37 17.46 43.23
CA SER A 170 -1.41 18.05 42.30
C SER A 170 -0.55 19.04 43.11
N PRO A 171 0.50 19.67 42.55
CA PRO A 171 1.49 19.19 41.57
C PRO A 171 2.93 19.41 42.10
N GLU A 172 3.93 18.70 41.56
CA GLU A 172 5.33 19.09 41.72
C GLU A 172 5.95 19.44 40.36
N LYS A 173 6.49 20.66 40.30
CA LYS A 173 7.38 21.19 39.27
C LYS A 173 8.81 20.69 39.51
N LYS A 174 9.54 20.39 38.43
CA LYS A 174 10.99 20.61 38.19
C LYS A 174 11.30 20.09 36.78
N ASP A 175 11.58 20.98 35.83
CA ASP A 175 12.91 21.50 35.45
C ASP A 175 13.72 20.54 34.54
N ASN A 176 13.81 20.96 33.27
CA ASN A 176 14.89 20.82 32.30
C ASN A 176 16.02 19.80 32.55
N SER A 177 16.24 18.91 31.58
CA SER A 177 17.51 18.89 30.81
C SER A 177 17.43 17.99 29.58
N PHE A 178 17.87 18.55 28.45
CA PHE A 178 18.33 17.90 27.24
C PHE A 178 19.14 16.61 27.49
N TYR A 179 18.92 15.57 26.68
CA TYR A 179 20.00 14.73 26.15
C TYR A 179 19.60 14.17 24.77
N THR A 180 20.38 14.58 23.78
CA THR A 180 20.52 14.00 22.44
C THR A 180 21.11 12.59 22.54
N TRP A 181 20.57 11.62 21.81
CA TRP A 181 21.22 10.34 21.56
C TRP A 181 21.59 10.24 20.08
N ASN A 182 22.90 10.35 19.81
CA ASN A 182 23.56 9.89 18.59
C ASN A 182 23.95 8.42 18.81
N LEU A 183 23.69 7.57 17.82
CA LEU A 183 24.28 6.24 17.73
C LEU A 183 24.94 6.09 16.35
N THR A 184 26.24 6.38 16.32
CA THR A 184 27.22 5.93 15.32
C THR A 184 28.40 5.32 16.08
N SER A 185 29.12 4.40 15.41
CA SER A 185 30.23 3.55 15.91
C SER A 185 29.73 2.33 16.69
N GLU A 186 30.23 1.10 16.54
CA GLU A 186 31.50 0.60 16.01
C GLU A 186 31.38 -0.94 15.99
N LEU A 187 31.84 -1.63 14.95
CA LEU A 187 32.20 -3.06 15.06
C LEU A 187 33.30 -3.39 14.07
N GLY A 188 34.53 -3.09 14.50
CA GLY A 188 35.76 -3.66 13.96
C GLY A 188 36.10 -4.98 14.65
N THR A 189 36.39 -5.98 13.82
CA THR A 189 37.54 -6.90 13.93
C THR A 189 38.01 -7.35 15.32
N ALA A 190 37.88 -8.66 15.56
CA ALA A 190 38.78 -9.39 16.47
C ALA A 190 39.13 -10.78 15.90
N VAL A 191 40.31 -10.85 15.30
CA VAL A 191 41.10 -12.07 15.10
C VAL A 191 41.71 -12.45 16.46
N SER A 192 41.60 -13.71 16.88
CA SER A 192 42.54 -14.26 17.87
C SER A 192 42.74 -15.77 17.71
N GLN A 193 44.00 -16.14 17.52
CA GLN A 193 44.54 -17.49 17.47
C GLN A 193 44.76 -18.08 18.88
N ARG A 194 44.65 -19.41 19.02
CA ARG A 194 45.60 -20.36 19.68
C ARG A 194 44.93 -21.73 19.81
N LYS A 195 45.37 -22.77 19.09
CA LYS A 195 46.42 -23.77 19.43
C LYS A 195 46.16 -24.60 20.69
N HIS A 196 45.83 -25.90 20.51
CA HIS A 196 46.65 -27.08 20.83
C HIS A 196 45.80 -28.37 20.63
N SER A 197 46.14 -29.20 19.64
CA SER A 197 46.84 -30.50 19.75
C SER A 197 45.96 -31.67 20.17
N ASP A 198 45.80 -32.64 19.27
CA ASP A 198 46.12 -34.03 19.60
C ASP A 198 46.52 -34.85 18.36
N LYS A 199 47.53 -35.70 18.59
CA LYS A 199 48.17 -36.63 17.65
C LYS A 199 47.31 -37.88 17.47
N VAL A 200 47.19 -38.38 16.24
CA VAL A 200 47.19 -39.83 15.98
C VAL A 200 48.01 -40.11 14.72
N GLN A 201 48.94 -41.05 14.85
CA GLN A 201 49.80 -41.60 13.80
C GLN A 201 49.08 -42.72 13.05
N SER A 202 49.20 -42.79 11.72
CA SER A 202 49.35 -44.04 10.97
C SER A 202 49.82 -43.79 9.54
N THR A 203 51.10 -44.08 9.33
CA THR A 203 51.84 -44.62 8.15
C THR A 203 51.51 -44.25 6.69
N PRO A 204 52.54 -44.25 5.81
CA PRO A 204 52.49 -43.69 4.47
C PRO A 204 52.20 -44.75 3.39
N ASP A 205 51.47 -44.37 2.36
CA ASP A 205 51.60 -44.99 1.04
C ASP A 205 52.20 -43.95 0.08
N GLU A 206 53.46 -44.19 -0.24
CA GLU A 206 54.11 -43.69 -1.45
C GLU A 206 53.53 -44.47 -2.63
N ASP A 207 52.79 -43.80 -3.50
CA ASP A 207 52.69 -44.09 -4.94
C ASP A 207 51.65 -43.15 -5.55
N LEU A 208 52.09 -42.00 -6.08
CA LEU A 208 51.49 -41.24 -7.20
C LEU A 208 52.09 -39.82 -7.27
N ILE A 209 53.38 -39.74 -7.61
CA ILE A 209 53.97 -38.56 -8.23
C ILE A 209 54.21 -38.89 -9.70
N GLN A 210 53.19 -38.71 -10.55
CA GLN A 210 53.36 -38.41 -11.97
C GLN A 210 52.04 -38.03 -12.64
N SER A 211 51.54 -36.82 -12.37
CA SER A 211 50.69 -36.05 -13.30
C SER A 211 50.47 -34.62 -12.75
N LEU A 212 51.55 -33.85 -12.65
CA LEU A 212 51.51 -32.46 -12.19
C LEU A 212 52.35 -31.59 -13.12
N GLU A 213 51.95 -31.54 -14.39
CA GLU A 213 52.46 -30.61 -15.41
C GLU A 213 51.41 -30.58 -16.54
N ASP A 214 50.42 -29.68 -16.39
CA ASP A 214 49.55 -29.08 -17.45
C ASP A 214 48.18 -28.61 -16.92
N HIS A 215 48.12 -28.07 -15.70
CA HIS A 215 47.03 -27.17 -15.31
C HIS A 215 47.64 -25.80 -15.06
N SER A 216 48.02 -25.13 -16.16
CA SER A 216 48.12 -23.68 -16.20
C SER A 216 46.74 -23.14 -15.82
N GLN A 217 46.52 -22.93 -14.53
CA GLN A 217 45.44 -22.11 -14.02
C GLN A 217 45.58 -20.75 -14.69
N THR A 218 44.74 -20.51 -15.69
CA THR A 218 44.31 -19.18 -16.07
C THR A 218 43.80 -18.54 -14.78
N LEU A 219 44.65 -17.77 -14.11
CA LEU A 219 44.20 -16.78 -13.14
C LEU A 219 43.29 -15.86 -13.94
N GLU A 220 41.99 -16.14 -13.90
CA GLU A 220 40.96 -15.16 -14.16
C GLU A 220 41.25 -14.02 -13.20
N LEU A 221 41.98 -13.02 -13.71
CA LEU A 221 42.09 -11.73 -13.07
C LEU A 221 40.66 -11.30 -12.79
N GLU A 222 40.26 -11.29 -11.52
CA GLU A 222 39.00 -10.65 -11.14
C GLU A 222 39.03 -9.25 -11.76
N PRO A 223 38.04 -8.92 -12.61
CA PRO A 223 38.05 -7.64 -13.29
C PRO A 223 38.17 -6.56 -12.23
N GLU A 224 39.19 -5.72 -12.36
CA GLU A 224 39.33 -4.47 -11.60
C GLU A 224 37.95 -3.82 -11.52
N PRO A 225 37.52 -3.31 -10.35
CA PRO A 225 36.20 -2.71 -10.19
C PRO A 225 36.09 -1.55 -11.18
N VAL A 226 35.45 -1.81 -12.31
CA VAL A 226 35.08 -0.79 -13.28
C VAL A 226 34.30 0.23 -12.47
N ASP A 227 34.78 1.48 -12.42
CA ASP A 227 34.02 2.59 -11.87
C ASP A 227 32.60 2.45 -12.39
N ARG A 228 31.66 2.08 -11.50
CA ARG A 228 30.32 1.68 -11.93
C ARG A 228 29.69 2.89 -12.57
N GLU A 229 29.67 2.93 -13.90
CA GLU A 229 28.96 3.97 -14.63
C GLU A 229 27.49 3.88 -14.22
N TRP A 230 26.94 4.99 -13.74
CA TRP A 230 25.55 5.08 -13.33
C TRP A 230 24.73 5.65 -14.49
N ALA A 231 23.61 5.01 -14.80
CA ALA A 231 22.61 5.53 -15.70
C ALA A 231 21.58 6.36 -14.93
N THR A 232 21.27 7.55 -15.43
CA THR A 232 20.27 8.45 -14.83
C THR A 232 18.94 8.35 -15.57
N PHE A 233 17.91 7.83 -14.92
CA PHE A 233 16.53 7.85 -15.42
C PHE A 233 15.84 9.15 -15.05
N TYR A 234 15.16 9.76 -16.02
CA TYR A 234 14.38 10.98 -15.83
C TYR A 234 12.89 10.63 -15.87
N ILE A 235 12.22 10.71 -14.72
CA ILE A 235 10.83 10.23 -14.55
C ILE A 235 9.89 11.39 -14.25
N GLY A 236 8.65 11.28 -14.74
CA GLY A 236 7.59 12.26 -14.53
C GLY A 236 7.60 13.39 -15.55
N LYS A 237 6.50 14.17 -15.56
CA LYS A 237 6.20 15.18 -16.57
C LYS A 237 7.29 16.24 -16.72
N ASP A 238 7.89 16.65 -15.61
CA ASP A 238 8.90 17.71 -15.55
C ASP A 238 10.33 17.19 -15.66
N GLU A 239 10.55 15.87 -15.74
CA GLU A 239 11.89 15.24 -15.74
C GLU A 239 12.78 15.72 -14.56
N LYS A 240 12.18 16.16 -13.44
CA LYS A 240 12.91 16.65 -12.27
C LYS A 240 13.42 15.52 -11.38
N GLU A 241 12.64 14.46 -11.27
CA GLU A 241 12.99 13.30 -10.45
C GLU A 241 13.96 12.39 -11.21
N LYS A 242 15.04 12.03 -10.52
CA LYS A 242 16.16 11.29 -11.08
C LYS A 242 16.38 10.01 -10.29
N PHE A 243 16.48 8.89 -11.01
CA PHE A 243 16.84 7.61 -10.45
C PHE A 243 18.20 7.18 -10.98
N LEU A 244 19.11 6.83 -10.07
CA LEU A 244 20.43 6.33 -10.42
C LEU A 244 20.42 4.81 -10.34
N VAL A 245 20.73 4.17 -11.46
CA VAL A 245 20.76 2.72 -11.58
C VAL A 245 22.10 2.31 -12.21
N PRO A 246 22.76 1.23 -11.76
CA PRO A 246 24.02 0.82 -12.38
C PRO A 246 23.83 0.54 -13.88
N TYR A 247 24.64 1.16 -14.72
CA TYR A 247 24.49 1.08 -16.17
C TYR A 247 24.58 -0.36 -16.69
N ALA A 248 25.47 -1.15 -16.10
CA ALA A 248 25.61 -2.58 -16.40
C ALA A 248 24.32 -3.36 -16.17
N ASP A 249 23.50 -2.98 -15.18
CA ASP A 249 22.22 -3.61 -14.90
C ASP A 249 21.14 -3.15 -15.88
N VAL A 250 21.14 -1.87 -16.27
CA VAL A 250 20.24 -1.35 -17.31
C VAL A 250 20.45 -2.09 -18.64
N LEU A 251 21.70 -2.37 -19.01
CA LEU A 251 22.04 -3.05 -20.27
C LEU A 251 21.52 -4.49 -20.36
N LYS A 252 21.14 -5.12 -19.25
CA LYS A 252 20.53 -6.46 -19.21
C LYS A 252 19.14 -6.49 -19.85
N PHE A 253 18.48 -5.34 -19.96
CA PHE A 253 17.08 -5.23 -20.38
C PHE A 253 16.96 -4.52 -21.72
N ASP A 254 16.47 -5.23 -22.74
CA ASP A 254 16.38 -4.72 -24.11
C ASP A 254 15.44 -3.51 -24.24
N CYS A 255 14.40 -3.45 -23.41
CA CYS A 255 13.39 -2.38 -23.42
C CYS A 255 13.95 -0.98 -23.12
N PHE A 256 15.15 -0.88 -22.54
CA PHE A 256 15.83 0.38 -22.26
C PHE A 256 16.91 0.75 -23.28
N LYS A 257 17.37 -0.17 -24.13
CA LYS A 257 18.53 0.06 -24.99
C LYS A 257 18.34 1.25 -25.95
N GLU A 258 17.15 1.38 -26.51
CA GLU A 258 16.80 2.50 -27.41
C GLU A 258 16.58 3.83 -26.68
N ALA A 259 16.41 3.79 -25.35
CA ALA A 259 16.19 4.96 -24.50
C ALA A 259 17.50 5.52 -23.91
N ILE A 260 18.63 4.85 -24.13
CA ILE A 260 19.94 5.28 -23.63
C ILE A 260 20.50 6.38 -24.52
N GLU A 261 20.76 7.53 -23.91
CA GLU A 261 21.42 8.69 -24.51
C GLU A 261 22.75 8.92 -23.82
N ASP A 262 23.84 8.90 -24.58
CA ASP A 262 25.16 9.32 -24.11
C ASP A 262 25.28 10.85 -24.23
N LYS A 263 25.54 11.53 -23.11
CA LYS A 263 25.65 13.00 -23.03
C LYS A 263 26.93 13.38 -22.30
N ASP A 264 27.36 14.62 -22.49
CA ASP A 264 28.52 15.19 -21.78
C ASP A 264 28.42 15.10 -20.25
N GLU A 265 27.20 14.98 -19.71
CA GLU A 265 26.90 14.85 -18.27
C GLU A 265 26.81 13.39 -17.77
N GLY A 266 27.01 12.41 -18.66
CA GLY A 266 26.91 10.97 -18.39
C GLY A 266 25.73 10.28 -19.07
N ILE A 267 25.54 9.01 -18.73
CA ILE A 267 24.55 8.13 -19.36
C ILE A 267 23.15 8.47 -18.86
N CYS A 268 22.25 8.85 -19.76
CA CYS A 268 20.88 9.20 -19.47
C CYS A 268 19.92 8.17 -20.09
N VAL A 269 18.85 7.80 -19.38
CA VAL A 269 17.78 6.96 -19.94
C VAL A 269 16.49 7.77 -20.01
N ARG A 270 16.00 8.01 -21.23
CA ARG A 270 14.83 8.85 -21.48
C ARG A 270 13.90 8.20 -22.49
N ARG A 271 12.61 8.18 -22.19
CA ARG A 271 11.56 7.73 -23.10
C ARG A 271 10.33 8.61 -22.91
N PRO A 272 9.58 8.96 -23.98
CA PRO A 272 8.35 9.73 -23.84
C PRO A 272 7.34 9.13 -22.84
N ALA A 273 7.29 7.80 -22.73
CA ALA A 273 6.45 7.08 -21.77
C ALA A 273 6.79 7.43 -20.31
N PHE A 274 8.07 7.68 -19.99
CA PHE A 274 8.51 7.98 -18.63
C PHE A 274 7.91 9.27 -18.06
N ARG A 275 7.46 10.18 -18.93
CA ARG A 275 6.79 11.42 -18.52
C ARG A 275 5.41 11.21 -17.92
N LYS A 276 4.77 10.06 -18.21
CA LYS A 276 3.46 9.69 -17.67
C LYS A 276 3.55 8.93 -16.35
N ILE A 277 4.75 8.45 -16.01
CA ILE A 277 4.98 7.65 -14.82
C ILE A 277 5.09 8.58 -13.61
N ASP A 278 4.31 8.28 -12.59
CA ASP A 278 4.49 8.87 -11.27
C ASP A 278 5.84 8.42 -10.67
N PRO A 279 6.74 9.34 -10.28
CA PRO A 279 8.05 8.99 -9.73
C PRO A 279 8.00 7.96 -8.59
N LYS A 280 7.03 8.06 -7.67
CA LYS A 280 6.87 7.09 -6.56
C LYS A 280 6.53 5.67 -7.03
N SER A 281 6.03 5.53 -8.25
CA SER A 281 5.74 4.24 -8.86
C SER A 281 6.98 3.62 -9.53
N PHE A 282 8.00 4.43 -9.83
CA PHE A 282 9.23 3.99 -10.47
C PHE A 282 10.25 3.38 -9.49
N ASP A 283 10.12 3.64 -8.18
CA ASP A 283 10.97 3.04 -7.13
C ASP A 283 11.12 1.52 -7.30
N ALA A 284 10.00 0.82 -7.48
CA ALA A 284 9.98 -0.63 -7.67
C ALA A 284 10.73 -1.08 -8.94
N VAL A 285 10.69 -0.28 -10.00
CA VAL A 285 11.42 -0.56 -11.25
C VAL A 285 12.92 -0.42 -11.02
N SER A 286 13.35 0.65 -10.35
CA SER A 286 14.76 0.89 -10.06
C SER A 286 15.35 -0.21 -9.17
N GLU A 287 14.59 -0.68 -8.18
CA GLU A 287 14.94 -1.81 -7.33
C GLU A 287 15.05 -3.10 -8.14
N PHE A 288 14.06 -3.37 -8.99
CA PHE A 288 14.04 -4.57 -9.83
C PHE A 288 15.22 -4.62 -10.80
N ILE A 289 15.57 -3.50 -11.46
CA ILE A 289 16.74 -3.45 -12.35
C ILE A 289 18.02 -3.76 -11.57
N SER A 290 18.17 -3.18 -10.37
CA SER A 290 19.40 -3.31 -9.58
C SER A 290 19.54 -4.69 -8.91
N ASN A 291 18.43 -5.27 -8.44
CA ASN A 291 18.43 -6.45 -7.56
C ASN A 291 17.81 -7.69 -8.20
N GLY A 292 17.15 -7.57 -9.35
CA GLY A 292 16.31 -8.61 -9.93
C GLY A 292 15.00 -8.87 -9.17
N ASP A 293 14.70 -8.05 -8.16
CA ASP A 293 13.50 -8.14 -7.33
C ASP A 293 13.17 -6.75 -6.72
N PHE A 294 11.95 -6.58 -6.22
CA PHE A 294 11.51 -5.37 -5.52
C PHE A 294 10.65 -5.72 -4.31
N ASN A 295 10.57 -4.79 -3.35
CA ASN A 295 9.82 -5.03 -2.13
C ASN A 295 8.32 -5.25 -2.38
N PRO A 296 7.68 -6.24 -1.71
CA PRO A 296 8.25 -7.16 -0.72
C PRO A 296 9.11 -8.25 -1.39
N LEU A 297 10.30 -8.52 -0.89
CA LEU A 297 11.23 -9.48 -1.51
C LEU A 297 10.74 -10.92 -1.39
N PHE A 298 11.03 -11.76 -2.39
CA PHE A 298 10.85 -13.21 -2.28
C PHE A 298 12.02 -13.91 -1.58
N LYS A 299 11.74 -14.98 -0.84
CA LYS A 299 12.77 -15.86 -0.26
C LYS A 299 13.64 -16.42 -1.39
N GLN A 300 14.86 -15.88 -1.51
CA GLN A 300 15.85 -16.44 -2.41
C GLN A 300 16.30 -17.80 -1.85
N LYS A 301 15.99 -18.89 -2.57
CA LYS A 301 16.46 -20.23 -2.19
C LYS A 301 17.96 -20.29 -2.48
N PRO A 302 18.81 -20.79 -1.56
CA PRO A 302 20.21 -21.04 -1.88
C PRO A 302 20.32 -22.05 -3.03
N PRO A 303 21.29 -21.88 -3.94
CA PRO A 303 21.25 -22.47 -5.28
C PRO A 303 21.39 -24.01 -5.39
N GLU A 304 21.53 -24.75 -4.30
CA GLU A 304 22.12 -26.11 -4.41
C GLU A 304 21.18 -27.30 -4.16
N ASP A 305 20.06 -27.18 -3.44
CA ASP A 305 19.22 -28.36 -3.18
C ASP A 305 17.74 -28.03 -3.00
N ARG A 306 16.90 -28.51 -3.94
CA ARG A 306 15.56 -29.12 -3.74
C ARG A 306 14.57 -28.78 -4.85
N GLN A 307 14.12 -29.84 -5.52
CA GLN A 307 12.97 -30.00 -6.43
C GLN A 307 11.59 -29.67 -5.80
N GLU A 308 11.52 -28.81 -4.79
CA GLU A 308 10.24 -28.29 -4.33
C GLU A 308 9.91 -27.08 -5.20
N THR A 309 8.83 -27.18 -5.97
CA THR A 309 8.20 -26.03 -6.63
C THR A 309 8.12 -24.88 -5.62
N PRO A 310 8.77 -23.74 -5.87
CA PRO A 310 8.81 -22.66 -4.91
C PRO A 310 7.37 -22.17 -4.74
N GLU A 311 6.80 -22.37 -3.57
CA GLU A 311 5.74 -21.46 -3.15
C GLU A 311 6.42 -20.10 -3.06
N ASP A 312 5.91 -19.12 -3.82
CA ASP A 312 6.35 -17.74 -3.85
C ASP A 312 6.15 -17.12 -2.44
N GLN A 313 7.08 -17.41 -1.53
CA GLN A 313 7.05 -16.97 -0.13
C GLN A 313 7.91 -15.72 0.03
N PHE A 314 7.37 -14.70 0.70
CA PHE A 314 8.09 -13.46 0.98
C PHE A 314 9.18 -13.65 2.04
N VAL A 315 10.30 -12.92 1.93
CA VAL A 315 11.44 -12.99 2.88
C VAL A 315 10.99 -12.73 4.30
N ASP A 316 10.20 -11.66 4.45
CA ASP A 316 9.60 -11.27 5.72
C ASP A 316 8.13 -11.65 5.70
N ASP A 317 7.68 -12.36 6.73
CA ASP A 317 6.25 -12.51 6.99
C ASP A 317 5.72 -11.10 7.24
N MET A 318 4.86 -10.57 6.36
CA MET A 318 4.24 -9.25 6.52
C MET A 318 3.30 -9.28 7.74
N PRO A 319 3.74 -8.79 8.92
CA PRO A 319 3.09 -9.11 10.17
C PRO A 319 1.83 -8.28 10.40
N THR A 320 1.73 -7.10 9.78
CA THR A 320 0.59 -6.20 9.93
C THR A 320 -0.22 -6.08 8.64
N GLN A 321 -1.50 -5.71 8.78
CA GLN A 321 -2.36 -5.39 7.66
C GLN A 321 -1.84 -4.16 6.87
N VAL A 322 -1.19 -3.21 7.55
CA VAL A 322 -0.60 -2.02 6.94
C VAL A 322 0.52 -2.42 5.98
N ASP A 323 1.42 -3.30 6.41
CA ASP A 323 2.53 -3.80 5.57
C ASP A 323 2.01 -4.54 4.34
N LYS A 324 0.95 -5.34 4.50
CA LYS A 324 0.28 -6.01 3.37
C LYS A 324 -0.32 -5.02 2.38
N ILE A 325 -1.00 -3.98 2.85
CA ILE A 325 -1.59 -2.94 2.00
C ILE A 325 -0.51 -2.15 1.25
N GLU A 326 0.59 -1.80 1.92
CA GLU A 326 1.71 -1.11 1.30
C GLU A 326 2.34 -1.98 0.19
N ALA A 327 2.57 -3.25 0.48
CA ALA A 327 3.15 -4.20 -0.44
C ALA A 327 2.25 -4.46 -1.67
N MET A 328 0.93 -4.57 -1.46
CA MET A 328 -0.09 -4.64 -2.50
C MET A 328 -0.09 -3.37 -3.38
N THR A 329 -0.06 -2.19 -2.76
CA THR A 329 0.01 -0.90 -3.46
C THR A 329 1.27 -0.81 -4.32
N ARG A 330 2.39 -1.30 -3.81
CA ARG A 330 3.66 -1.33 -4.53
C ARG A 330 3.63 -2.27 -5.72
N CYS A 331 2.99 -3.45 -5.60
CA CYS A 331 2.78 -4.35 -6.74
C CYS A 331 1.87 -3.73 -7.81
N ILE A 332 0.80 -3.04 -7.41
CA ILE A 332 -0.06 -2.30 -8.34
C ILE A 332 0.72 -1.25 -9.13
N ARG A 333 1.55 -0.46 -8.43
CA ARG A 333 2.39 0.57 -9.06
C ARG A 333 3.42 -0.05 -10.01
N ALA A 334 4.10 -1.10 -9.55
CA ALA A 334 5.04 -1.88 -10.36
C ALA A 334 4.38 -2.38 -11.65
N TRP A 335 3.20 -3.00 -11.53
CA TRP A 335 2.42 -3.48 -12.67
C TRP A 335 2.14 -2.37 -13.68
N LYS A 336 1.57 -1.25 -13.21
CA LYS A 336 1.23 -0.10 -14.04
C LYS A 336 2.44 0.47 -14.78
N VAL A 337 3.60 0.52 -14.14
CA VAL A 337 4.81 0.99 -14.81
C VAL A 337 5.31 -0.02 -15.83
N SER A 338 5.31 -1.31 -15.51
CA SER A 338 5.72 -2.39 -16.42
C SER A 338 4.75 -2.64 -17.58
N SER A 339 3.52 -2.15 -17.50
CA SER A 339 2.60 -2.14 -18.65
C SER A 339 2.84 -0.95 -19.58
N GLU A 340 3.28 0.20 -19.05
CA GLU A 340 3.62 1.40 -19.84
C GLU A 340 5.01 1.28 -20.51
N ILE A 341 5.93 0.60 -19.83
CA ILE A 341 7.24 0.24 -20.34
C ILE A 341 7.20 -1.28 -20.52
N PRO A 342 7.08 -1.83 -21.74
CA PRO A 342 6.91 -3.26 -21.96
C PRO A 342 8.13 -4.02 -21.41
N PHE A 343 8.05 -4.39 -20.14
CA PHE A 343 9.12 -4.89 -19.31
C PHE A 343 8.66 -6.23 -18.74
N GLU A 344 8.64 -7.23 -19.62
CA GLU A 344 7.99 -8.52 -19.39
C GLU A 344 8.48 -9.20 -18.12
N GLU A 345 9.80 -9.19 -17.86
CA GLU A 345 10.39 -9.82 -16.68
C GLU A 345 9.88 -9.22 -15.38
N MET A 346 9.64 -7.90 -15.37
CA MET A 346 9.05 -7.22 -14.22
C MET A 346 7.55 -7.48 -14.10
N MET A 347 6.83 -7.60 -15.22
CA MET A 347 5.42 -8.01 -15.22
C MET A 347 5.27 -9.41 -14.63
N GLU A 348 6.08 -10.37 -15.07
CA GLU A 348 6.11 -11.73 -14.54
C GLU A 348 6.40 -11.76 -13.03
N MET A 349 7.41 -11.00 -12.58
CA MET A 349 7.74 -10.88 -11.15
C MET A 349 6.57 -10.30 -10.36
N THR A 350 5.94 -9.25 -10.89
CA THR A 350 4.80 -8.60 -10.24
C THR A 350 3.59 -9.54 -10.17
N LEU A 351 3.32 -10.30 -11.23
CA LEU A 351 2.27 -11.32 -11.26
C LEU A 351 2.50 -12.40 -10.21
N ARG A 352 3.75 -12.87 -10.04
CA ARG A 352 4.11 -13.82 -8.99
C ARG A 352 3.83 -13.25 -7.61
N LYS A 353 4.21 -12.00 -7.34
CA LYS A 353 3.91 -11.32 -6.06
C LYS A 353 2.41 -11.19 -5.83
N ILE A 354 1.65 -10.79 -6.85
CA ILE A 354 0.17 -10.72 -6.80
C ILE A 354 -0.43 -12.10 -6.43
N LYS A 355 0.04 -13.17 -7.08
CA LYS A 355 -0.40 -14.55 -6.79
C LYS A 355 0.02 -15.06 -5.41
N ALA A 356 1.01 -14.43 -4.77
CA ALA A 356 1.37 -14.73 -3.40
C ALA A 356 0.46 -14.03 -2.38
N PHE A 357 -0.29 -12.99 -2.78
CA PHE A 357 -1.25 -12.27 -1.94
C PHE A 357 -2.66 -12.87 -1.88
N LYS A 358 -2.83 -14.15 -2.28
CA LYS A 358 -4.10 -14.90 -2.52
C LYS A 358 -5.32 -14.67 -1.60
N GLU A 359 -5.17 -14.07 -0.42
CA GLU A 359 -6.20 -14.00 0.62
C GLU A 359 -6.92 -12.65 0.73
N SER A 360 -6.79 -11.74 -0.26
CA SER A 360 -7.44 -10.42 -0.19
C SER A 360 -8.42 -10.19 -1.34
N PRO A 361 -9.72 -10.51 -1.15
CA PRO A 361 -10.78 -10.20 -2.12
C PRO A 361 -10.76 -8.74 -2.57
N GLU A 362 -10.50 -7.83 -1.64
CA GLU A 362 -10.51 -6.39 -1.90
C GLU A 362 -9.32 -5.97 -2.77
N PHE A 363 -8.15 -6.57 -2.56
CA PHE A 363 -7.00 -6.36 -3.42
C PHE A 363 -7.27 -6.87 -4.84
N THR A 364 -7.85 -8.07 -4.98
CA THR A 364 -8.25 -8.64 -6.26
C THR A 364 -9.23 -7.73 -7.01
N LEU A 365 -10.22 -7.15 -6.31
CA LEU A 365 -11.17 -6.21 -6.90
C LEU A 365 -10.54 -4.85 -7.25
N CYS A 366 -9.64 -4.34 -6.42
CA CYS A 366 -8.93 -3.10 -6.69
C CYS A 366 -8.04 -3.25 -7.94
N LEU A 367 -7.26 -4.33 -8.00
CA LEU A 367 -6.37 -4.63 -9.11
C LEU A 367 -7.16 -4.92 -10.40
N SER A 368 -8.29 -5.61 -10.33
CA SER A 368 -9.13 -5.84 -11.53
C SER A 368 -9.68 -4.55 -12.13
N LYS A 369 -10.06 -3.55 -11.32
CA LYS A 369 -10.47 -2.23 -11.84
C LYS A 369 -9.38 -1.53 -12.65
N LEU A 370 -8.11 -1.75 -12.27
CA LEU A 370 -6.94 -1.17 -12.92
C LEU A 370 -6.58 -1.94 -14.19
N VAL A 371 -6.48 -3.27 -14.11
CA VAL A 371 -6.12 -4.13 -15.25
C VAL A 371 -7.18 -4.04 -16.34
N PHE A 372 -8.46 -3.99 -15.99
CA PHE A 372 -9.58 -3.87 -16.92
C PHE A 372 -9.99 -2.41 -17.19
N ALA A 373 -9.17 -1.42 -16.80
CA ALA A 373 -9.49 0.00 -17.05
C ALA A 373 -9.53 0.33 -18.55
N GLU A 374 -8.64 -0.28 -19.33
CA GLU A 374 -8.61 -0.15 -20.78
C GLU A 374 -9.17 -1.42 -21.42
N PRO A 375 -10.30 -1.32 -22.15
CA PRO A 375 -10.89 -2.47 -22.82
C PRO A 375 -9.94 -2.93 -23.94
N ILE A 376 -9.70 -4.24 -23.98
CA ILE A 376 -8.92 -4.85 -25.06
C ILE A 376 -9.77 -4.82 -26.31
N SER A 377 -9.26 -4.20 -27.38
CA SER A 377 -9.91 -4.34 -28.68
C SER A 377 -9.65 -5.76 -29.21
N ASP A 378 -10.62 -6.36 -29.90
CA ASP A 378 -10.46 -7.71 -30.49
C ASP A 378 -9.24 -7.81 -31.43
N LEU A 379 -8.77 -6.68 -31.95
CA LEU A 379 -7.58 -6.59 -32.81
C LEU A 379 -6.26 -6.62 -32.03
N ASP A 380 -6.28 -6.23 -30.76
CA ASP A 380 -5.09 -6.11 -29.91
C ASP A 380 -4.90 -7.32 -28.98
N ALA A 381 -5.88 -8.22 -28.89
CA ALA A 381 -5.84 -9.40 -28.02
C ALA A 381 -4.60 -10.28 -28.26
N ASP A 382 -4.18 -10.44 -29.52
CA ASP A 382 -2.98 -11.22 -29.86
C ASP A 382 -1.67 -10.49 -29.57
N MET A 383 -1.69 -9.15 -29.49
CA MET A 383 -0.49 -8.32 -29.26
C MET A 383 -0.23 -7.99 -27.79
N GLN A 384 -1.09 -8.45 -26.87
CA GLN A 384 -0.88 -8.21 -25.44
C GLN A 384 0.30 -9.03 -24.90
N PRO A 385 1.09 -8.44 -23.96
CA PRO A 385 2.04 -9.17 -23.13
C PRO A 385 1.44 -10.44 -22.53
N GLU A 386 2.21 -11.52 -22.50
CA GLU A 386 1.75 -12.82 -21.98
C GLU A 386 1.44 -12.71 -20.48
N ALA A 387 2.26 -11.97 -19.73
CA ALA A 387 1.99 -11.68 -18.32
C ALA A 387 0.64 -10.96 -18.12
N ASP A 388 0.21 -10.06 -19.01
CA ASP A 388 -1.08 -9.36 -18.90
C ASP A 388 -2.26 -10.31 -19.07
N LYS A 389 -2.18 -11.19 -20.08
CA LYS A 389 -3.17 -12.25 -20.30
C LYS A 389 -3.29 -13.14 -19.07
N GLN A 390 -2.16 -13.56 -18.51
CA GLN A 390 -2.12 -14.39 -17.32
C GLN A 390 -2.66 -13.69 -16.06
N LEU A 391 -2.42 -12.38 -15.91
CA LEU A 391 -2.99 -11.62 -14.79
C LEU A 391 -4.50 -11.49 -14.94
N ARG A 392 -5.01 -11.18 -16.13
CA ARG A 392 -6.45 -11.09 -16.39
C ARG A 392 -7.16 -12.40 -16.09
N GLU A 393 -6.63 -13.52 -16.60
CA GLU A 393 -7.19 -14.85 -16.36
C GLU A 393 -7.15 -15.23 -14.86
N TYR A 394 -6.05 -14.90 -14.18
CA TYR A 394 -5.94 -15.08 -12.73
C TYR A 394 -7.01 -14.29 -11.98
N LEU A 395 -7.19 -13.00 -12.29
CA LEU A 395 -8.18 -12.15 -11.64
C LEU A 395 -9.61 -12.63 -11.91
N ILE A 396 -9.92 -13.05 -13.14
CA ILE A 396 -11.23 -13.63 -13.50
C ILE A 396 -11.48 -14.89 -12.67
N SER A 397 -10.48 -15.78 -12.56
CA SER A 397 -10.58 -17.02 -11.79
C SER A 397 -10.75 -16.76 -10.29
N GLU A 398 -9.95 -15.87 -9.71
CA GLU A 398 -10.07 -15.50 -8.29
C GLU A 398 -11.42 -14.87 -7.97
N ILE A 399 -11.91 -13.98 -8.84
CA ILE A 399 -13.24 -13.40 -8.68
C ILE A 399 -14.31 -14.48 -8.78
N HIS A 400 -14.21 -15.39 -9.76
CA HIS A 400 -15.17 -16.48 -9.94
C HIS A 400 -15.19 -17.46 -8.76
N ASP A 401 -14.02 -17.91 -8.32
CA ASP A 401 -13.88 -19.01 -7.37
C ASP A 401 -14.06 -18.53 -5.92
N ASN A 402 -13.56 -17.33 -5.58
CA ASN A 402 -13.45 -16.86 -4.20
C ASN A 402 -14.36 -15.68 -3.85
N ILE A 403 -14.77 -14.85 -4.82
CA ILE A 403 -15.55 -13.62 -4.54
C ILE A 403 -17.02 -13.76 -4.96
N TRP A 404 -17.25 -14.36 -6.13
CA TRP A 404 -18.58 -14.51 -6.72
C TRP A 404 -19.57 -15.31 -5.85
N PRO A 405 -19.18 -16.39 -5.15
CA PRO A 405 -20.09 -17.13 -4.28
C PRO A 405 -20.75 -16.25 -3.20
N ASP A 406 -20.03 -15.23 -2.73
CA ASP A 406 -20.47 -14.34 -1.65
C ASP A 406 -20.95 -12.97 -2.17
N ILE A 407 -21.15 -12.81 -3.49
CA ILE A 407 -21.51 -11.54 -4.12
C ILE A 407 -22.79 -10.91 -3.56
N SER A 408 -23.73 -11.74 -3.09
CA SER A 408 -24.98 -11.27 -2.46
C SER A 408 -24.77 -10.49 -1.16
N GLN A 409 -23.59 -10.63 -0.53
CA GLN A 409 -23.21 -9.95 0.71
C GLN A 409 -22.25 -8.78 0.47
N ALA A 410 -21.71 -8.64 -0.74
CA ALA A 410 -20.67 -7.66 -1.06
C ALA A 410 -21.17 -6.61 -2.07
N SER A 411 -21.83 -5.56 -1.57
CA SER A 411 -22.30 -4.41 -2.40
C SER A 411 -21.18 -3.81 -3.26
N ASN A 412 -19.97 -3.77 -2.71
CA ASN A 412 -18.79 -3.17 -3.33
C ASN A 412 -18.32 -3.93 -4.58
N VAL A 413 -18.65 -5.22 -4.68
CA VAL A 413 -18.33 -6.08 -5.84
C VAL A 413 -19.23 -5.72 -7.03
N LEU A 414 -20.51 -5.49 -6.79
CA LEU A 414 -21.46 -5.12 -7.84
C LEU A 414 -21.11 -3.76 -8.46
N ASP A 415 -20.69 -2.80 -7.65
CA ASP A 415 -20.24 -1.49 -8.13
C ASP A 415 -18.98 -1.60 -9.00
N ALA A 416 -18.05 -2.49 -8.64
CA ALA A 416 -16.86 -2.75 -9.45
C ALA A 416 -17.22 -3.28 -10.85
N PHE A 417 -18.18 -4.20 -10.93
CA PHE A 417 -18.64 -4.74 -12.21
C PHE A 417 -19.46 -3.74 -13.03
N GLN A 418 -20.24 -2.86 -12.40
CA GLN A 418 -20.96 -1.81 -13.13
C GLN A 418 -20.01 -0.84 -13.85
N GLN A 419 -18.86 -0.56 -13.23
CA GLN A 419 -17.84 0.31 -13.82
C GLN A 419 -16.98 -0.40 -14.90
N ARG A 420 -17.05 -1.73 -14.99
CA ARG A 420 -16.20 -2.58 -15.85
C ARG A 420 -17.02 -3.73 -16.49
N PRO A 421 -17.77 -3.44 -17.57
CA PRO A 421 -18.65 -4.42 -18.20
C PRO A 421 -17.90 -5.56 -18.90
N ASP A 422 -16.64 -5.33 -19.30
CA ASP A 422 -15.72 -6.33 -19.85
C ASP A 422 -15.33 -7.37 -18.79
N LEU A 423 -14.94 -6.93 -17.60
CA LEU A 423 -14.67 -7.80 -16.46
C LEU A 423 -15.92 -8.63 -16.09
N MET A 424 -17.09 -7.98 -16.05
CA MET A 424 -18.35 -8.68 -15.79
C MET A 424 -18.63 -9.75 -16.85
N SER A 425 -18.43 -9.43 -18.13
CA SER A 425 -18.65 -10.37 -19.24
C SER A 425 -17.73 -11.58 -19.14
N ALA A 426 -16.45 -11.35 -18.86
CA ALA A 426 -15.46 -12.42 -18.70
C ALA A 426 -15.76 -13.34 -17.51
N VAL A 427 -16.15 -12.77 -16.36
CA VAL A 427 -16.57 -13.56 -15.19
C VAL A 427 -17.84 -14.35 -15.46
N LEU A 428 -18.84 -13.77 -16.14
CA LEU A 428 -20.07 -14.47 -16.53
C LEU A 428 -19.81 -15.60 -17.52
N GLU A 429 -18.88 -15.40 -18.46
CA GLU A 429 -18.44 -16.45 -19.38
C GLU A 429 -17.79 -17.61 -18.61
N ARG A 430 -16.91 -17.33 -17.66
CA ARG A 430 -16.30 -18.34 -16.79
C ARG A 430 -17.34 -19.13 -16.00
N ILE A 431 -18.36 -18.46 -15.45
CA ILE A 431 -19.49 -19.10 -14.76
C ILE A 431 -20.27 -20.03 -15.70
N ARG A 432 -20.49 -19.60 -16.93
CA ARG A 432 -21.18 -20.40 -17.95
C ARG A 432 -20.37 -21.65 -18.29
N GLU A 433 -19.08 -21.51 -18.55
CA GLU A 433 -18.17 -22.64 -18.82
C GLU A 433 -18.12 -23.64 -17.66
N ALA A 434 -18.10 -23.15 -16.42
CA ALA A 434 -18.12 -24.00 -15.23
C ALA A 434 -19.43 -24.79 -15.07
N LYS A 435 -20.55 -24.27 -15.60
CA LYS A 435 -21.88 -24.90 -15.56
C LYS A 435 -22.17 -25.82 -16.74
N GLU A 436 -21.52 -25.61 -17.87
CA GLU A 436 -21.67 -26.50 -19.02
C GLU A 436 -21.05 -27.86 -18.68
N PRO A 437 -21.83 -28.96 -18.64
CA PRO A 437 -21.25 -30.27 -18.42
C PRO A 437 -20.28 -30.51 -19.57
N ARG A 438 -19.00 -30.76 -19.26
CA ARG A 438 -18.00 -31.15 -20.25
C ARG A 438 -18.59 -32.29 -21.06
N ARG A 439 -19.06 -31.99 -22.27
CA ARG A 439 -19.43 -33.02 -23.23
C ARG A 439 -18.11 -33.67 -23.58
N GLU A 440 -17.84 -34.82 -22.95
CA GLU A 440 -16.75 -35.67 -23.40
C GLU A 440 -16.93 -35.80 -24.91
N PRO A 441 -15.88 -35.51 -25.71
CA PRO A 441 -15.97 -35.74 -27.13
C PRO A 441 -16.33 -37.21 -27.27
N TYR A 442 -17.53 -37.47 -27.78
CA TYR A 442 -17.95 -38.82 -28.11
C TYR A 442 -16.84 -39.36 -29.02
N GLU A 443 -16.06 -40.30 -28.51
CA GLU A 443 -15.16 -41.09 -29.33
C GLU A 443 -16.03 -41.69 -30.43
N GLU A 444 -15.86 -41.19 -31.65
CA GLU A 444 -16.50 -41.78 -32.84
C GLU A 444 -15.99 -43.23 -32.93
N ILE A 445 -16.85 -44.18 -32.58
CA ILE A 445 -16.63 -45.63 -32.76
C ILE A 445 -16.93 -46.02 -34.20
#